data_AF-A0A968B194-F1
#
_entry.id   AF-A0A968B194-F1
#
_cell.length_a   1.000
_cell.length_b   1.000
_cell.length_c   1.000
_cell.angle_alpha   90.00
_cell.angle_beta   90.00
_cell.angle_gamma   90.00
#
_symmetry.space_group_name_H-M   'P 1'
#
loop_
_entity.id
_entity.type
_entity.pdbx_description
1 polymer ?
#
loop_
_entity_poly.entity_id
_entity_poly.type
_entity_poly.pdbx_seq_one_letter_code
_entity_poly.pdbx_strand_id
1 'polypeptide(L)'
;STEIDGDSAKGYSSGQAIAAMEKIADETMPPGMGYEWTGTSYQEIKAGNLAPFIFALSIVFVFLFLAALYESWAMPFMVMLAVPLALLGAMLAQYFRGLSNDIY
;
A
#
# COMPACT_ATOMS: atom_id res chain seq x y z
N SER A 1 21.55 4.60 -21.18
CA SER A 1 20.92 4.51 -19.86
C SER A 1 22.00 4.17 -18.86
N THR A 2 21.94 4.76 -17.67
CA THR A 2 22.82 4.41 -16.54
C THR A 2 21.92 3.82 -15.47
N GLU A 3 22.24 2.61 -15.01
CA GLU A 3 21.50 1.94 -13.94
C GLU A 3 22.07 2.38 -12.59
N ILE A 4 21.17 2.65 -11.64
CA ILE A 4 21.53 3.02 -10.27
C ILE A 4 20.74 2.10 -9.37
N ASP A 5 21.45 1.24 -8.65
CA ASP A 5 20.89 0.37 -7.63
C ASP A 5 21.14 0.95 -6.24
N GLY A 6 20.17 0.75 -5.36
CA GLY A 6 20.24 1.14 -3.96
C GLY A 6 19.26 0.32 -3.14
N ASP A 7 19.48 0.28 -1.83
CA ASP A 7 18.60 -0.38 -0.87
C ASP A 7 18.13 0.62 0.19
N SER A 8 17.00 0.30 0.80
CA SER A 8 16.45 1.04 1.92
C SER A 8 17.39 1.00 3.14
N ALA A 9 17.51 2.14 3.82
CA ALA A 9 18.24 2.20 5.08
C ALA A 9 17.51 1.40 6.17
N LYS A 10 18.26 0.88 7.16
CA LYS A 10 17.67 0.12 8.28
C LYS A 10 16.53 0.90 8.95
N GLY A 11 15.35 0.29 9.04
CA GLY A 11 14.15 0.88 9.65
C GLY A 11 13.29 1.73 8.71
N TYR A 12 13.64 1.81 7.42
CA TYR A 12 12.83 2.44 6.38
C TYR A 12 12.25 1.37 5.44
N SER A 13 11.08 1.64 4.88
CA SER A 13 10.49 0.77 3.86
C SER A 13 11.06 1.04 2.47
N SER A 14 10.91 0.07 1.58
CA SER A 14 11.21 0.20 0.15
C SER A 14 10.42 1.35 -0.49
N GLY A 15 9.12 1.47 -0.22
CA GLY A 15 8.31 2.60 -0.68
C GLY A 15 8.82 3.98 -0.19
N GLN A 16 9.35 4.07 1.03
CA GLN A 16 9.98 5.29 1.52
C GLN A 16 11.29 5.61 0.76
N ALA A 17 12.08 4.60 0.44
CA ALA A 17 13.29 4.76 -0.36
C ALA A 17 12.97 5.21 -1.80
N ILE A 18 11.94 4.62 -2.42
CA ILE A 18 11.43 5.02 -3.74
C ILE A 18 11.02 6.49 -3.73
N ALA A 19 10.16 6.89 -2.78
CA ALA A 19 9.70 8.28 -2.66
C ALA A 19 10.85 9.28 -2.40
N ALA A 20 11.86 8.87 -1.63
CA ALA A 20 13.05 9.70 -1.40
C ALA A 20 13.88 9.89 -2.67
N MET A 21 14.03 8.83 -3.47
CA MET A 21 14.74 8.89 -4.75
C MET A 21 14.00 9.73 -5.79
N GLU A 22 12.66 9.62 -5.88
CA GLU A 22 11.83 10.48 -6.75
C GLU A 22 12.01 11.95 -6.38
N LYS A 23 11.97 12.28 -5.08
CA LYS A 23 12.21 13.64 -4.60
C LYS A 23 13.59 14.18 -4.97
N ILE A 24 14.64 13.36 -4.81
CA ILE A 24 16.01 13.78 -5.19
C ILE A 24 16.13 13.98 -6.69
N ALA A 25 15.50 13.10 -7.49
CA ALA A 25 15.46 13.24 -8.94
C ALA A 25 14.76 14.55 -9.34
N ASP A 26 13.63 14.88 -8.74
CA ASP A 26 12.91 16.12 -9.01
C ASP A 26 13.72 17.38 -8.64
N GLU A 27 14.54 17.34 -7.60
CA GLU A 27 15.35 18.48 -7.13
C GLU A 27 16.68 18.66 -7.88
N THR A 28 17.31 17.56 -8.31
CA THR A 28 18.71 17.59 -8.78
C THR A 28 18.86 17.31 -10.28
N MET A 29 17.83 16.79 -10.94
CA MET A 29 17.96 16.31 -12.30
C MET A 29 17.98 17.47 -13.32
N PRO A 30 18.95 17.50 -14.26
CA PRO A 30 19.00 18.50 -15.32
C PRO A 30 17.78 18.41 -16.25
N PRO A 31 17.31 19.55 -16.79
CA PRO A 31 16.22 19.56 -17.76
C PRO A 31 16.59 18.74 -19.01
N GLY A 32 15.71 17.81 -19.39
CA GLY A 32 15.90 16.90 -20.53
C GLY A 32 16.39 15.50 -20.18
N MET A 33 16.69 15.23 -18.91
CA MET A 33 16.94 13.88 -18.40
C MET A 33 15.64 13.30 -17.80
N GLY A 34 15.49 11.98 -17.79
CA GLY A 34 14.34 11.28 -17.23
C GLY A 34 14.79 10.01 -16.51
N TYR A 35 13.94 9.49 -15.63
CA TYR A 35 14.17 8.23 -14.92
C TYR A 35 12.99 7.28 -15.11
N GLU A 36 13.26 5.99 -14.99
CA GLU A 36 12.24 4.93 -15.01
C GLU A 36 12.63 3.87 -13.99
N TRP A 37 11.63 3.37 -13.26
CA TRP A 37 11.79 2.28 -12.31
C TRP A 37 11.78 0.93 -13.04
N THR A 38 12.70 0.03 -12.68
CA THR A 38 12.79 -1.33 -13.22
C THR A 38 12.77 -2.36 -12.09
N GLY A 39 12.73 -3.65 -12.45
CA GLY A 39 12.87 -4.75 -11.48
C GLY A 39 11.80 -4.75 -10.37
N THR A 40 12.25 -4.96 -9.12
CA THR A 40 11.39 -5.06 -7.94
C THR A 40 10.65 -3.77 -7.64
N SER A 41 11.32 -2.61 -7.74
CA SER A 41 10.70 -1.30 -7.48
C SER A 41 9.55 -1.04 -8.44
N TYR A 42 9.69 -1.42 -9.72
CA TYR A 42 8.60 -1.34 -10.69
C TYR A 42 7.40 -2.19 -10.30
N GLN A 43 7.63 -3.44 -9.86
CA GLN A 43 6.56 -4.33 -9.40
C GLN A 43 5.89 -3.81 -8.15
N GLU A 44 6.64 -3.23 -7.20
CA GLU A 44 6.12 -2.66 -5.97
C GLU A 44 5.20 -1.46 -6.27
N ILE A 45 5.64 -0.53 -7.12
CA ILE A 45 4.81 0.62 -7.56
C ILE A 45 3.54 0.11 -8.25
N LYS A 46 3.68 -0.88 -9.14
CA LYS A 46 2.54 -1.45 -9.87
C LYS A 46 1.56 -2.18 -8.94
N ALA A 47 2.06 -2.96 -7.98
CA ALA A 47 1.25 -3.69 -7.01
C ALA A 47 0.53 -2.73 -6.05
N GLY A 48 1.22 -1.69 -5.59
CA GLY A 48 0.65 -0.62 -4.77
C GLY A 48 -0.54 0.07 -5.44
N ASN A 49 -0.52 0.22 -6.77
CA ASN A 49 -1.65 0.80 -7.51
C ASN A 49 -2.89 -0.11 -7.58
N LEU A 50 -2.72 -1.44 -7.50
CA LEU A 50 -3.83 -2.40 -7.57
C LEU A 50 -4.41 -2.77 -6.20
N ALA A 51 -3.59 -2.75 -5.15
CA ALA A 51 -3.99 -3.17 -3.81
C ALA A 51 -5.24 -2.43 -3.27
N PRO A 52 -5.37 -1.09 -3.38
CA PRO A 52 -6.57 -0.38 -2.94
C PRO A 52 -7.84 -0.80 -3.70
N PHE A 53 -7.70 -1.08 -5.00
CA PHE A 53 -8.82 -1.49 -5.83
C PHE A 53 -9.32 -2.89 -5.44
N ILE A 54 -8.41 -3.84 -5.28
CA ILE A 54 -8.74 -5.20 -4.84
C ILE A 54 -9.36 -5.15 -3.44
N PHE A 55 -8.79 -4.37 -2.52
CA PHE A 55 -9.32 -4.20 -1.17
C PHE A 55 -10.75 -3.63 -1.15
N ALA A 56 -11.01 -2.58 -1.94
CA ALA A 56 -12.35 -2.01 -2.08
C ALA A 56 -13.35 -3.03 -2.64
N LEU A 57 -12.94 -3.79 -3.66
CA LEU A 57 -13.78 -4.84 -4.25
C LEU A 57 -14.07 -5.95 -3.24
N SER A 58 -13.09 -6.37 -2.44
CA SER A 58 -13.27 -7.34 -1.36
C SER A 58 -14.29 -6.85 -0.32
N ILE A 59 -14.22 -5.58 0.07
CA ILE A 59 -15.20 -4.97 0.99
C ILE A 59 -16.62 -5.05 0.41
N VAL A 60 -16.79 -4.73 -0.87
CA VAL A 60 -18.09 -4.82 -1.55
C VAL A 60 -18.62 -6.24 -1.51
N PHE A 61 -17.81 -7.24 -1.87
CA PHE A 61 -18.24 -8.63 -1.85
C PHE A 61 -18.56 -9.14 -0.44
N VAL A 62 -17.74 -8.82 0.55
CA VAL A 62 -18.01 -9.17 1.95
C VAL A 62 -19.33 -8.55 2.40
N PHE A 63 -19.56 -7.26 2.10
CA PHE A 63 -20.81 -6.59 2.42
C PHE A 63 -22.02 -7.30 1.77
N LEU A 64 -21.94 -7.62 0.48
CA LEU A 64 -23.03 -8.29 -0.25
C LEU A 64 -23.30 -9.70 0.28
N PHE A 65 -22.26 -10.47 0.60
CA PHE A 65 -22.43 -11.80 1.19
C PHE A 65 -23.06 -11.74 2.57
N LEU A 66 -22.64 -10.80 3.42
CA LEU A 66 -23.29 -10.59 4.71
C LEU A 66 -24.73 -10.10 4.55
N ALA A 67 -25.01 -9.24 3.56
CA ALA A 67 -26.36 -8.74 3.32
C ALA A 67 -27.31 -9.86 2.90
N ALA A 68 -26.85 -10.75 2.03
CA ALA A 68 -27.59 -11.94 1.63
C ALA A 68 -27.76 -12.94 2.80
N LEU A 69 -26.71 -13.16 3.59
CA LEU A 69 -26.73 -14.09 4.73
C LEU A 69 -27.67 -13.65 5.86
N TYR A 70 -27.67 -12.36 6.20
CA TYR A 70 -28.53 -11.80 7.24
C TYR A 70 -29.89 -11.33 6.71
N GLU A 71 -30.15 -11.47 5.41
CA GLU A 71 -31.32 -10.94 4.70
C GLU A 71 -31.60 -9.46 5.03
N SER A 72 -30.54 -8.69 5.32
CA SER A 72 -30.64 -7.32 5.83
C SER A 72 -29.42 -6.50 5.42
N TRP A 73 -29.65 -5.26 4.99
CA TRP A 73 -28.60 -4.32 4.60
C TRP A 73 -27.98 -3.59 5.80
N ALA A 74 -28.68 -3.52 6.93
CA ALA A 74 -28.22 -2.81 8.12
C ALA A 74 -27.18 -3.62 8.92
N MET A 75 -27.36 -4.94 9.01
CA MET A 75 -26.47 -5.82 9.77
C MET A 75 -25.02 -5.81 9.22
N PRO A 76 -24.78 -5.96 7.90
CA PRO A 76 -23.44 -5.84 7.31
C PRO A 76 -22.81 -4.48 7.58
N PHE A 77 -23.57 -3.40 7.51
CA PHE A 77 -23.06 -2.06 7.78
C PHE A 77 -22.52 -1.94 9.22
N MET A 78 -23.25 -2.48 10.21
CA MET A 78 -22.77 -2.50 11.60
C MET A 78 -21.49 -3.32 11.76
N VAL A 79 -21.39 -4.47 11.08
CA VAL A 79 -20.17 -5.31 11.10
C VAL A 79 -18.98 -4.57 10.44
N MET A 80 -19.22 -3.87 9.34
CA MET A 80 -18.19 -3.12 8.62
C MET A 80 -17.57 -1.99 9.46
N LEU A 81 -18.29 -1.43 10.44
CA LEU A 81 -17.74 -0.44 11.37
C LEU A 81 -16.62 -1.00 12.27
N ALA A 82 -16.53 -2.32 12.44
CA ALA A 82 -15.42 -2.95 13.15
C ALA A 82 -14.12 -2.98 12.30
N VAL A 83 -14.22 -2.87 10.96
CA VAL A 83 -13.07 -2.97 10.05
C VAL A 83 -12.05 -1.84 10.26
N PRO A 84 -12.43 -0.55 10.35
CA PRO A 84 -11.49 0.52 10.67
C PRO A 84 -10.75 0.30 11.99
N LEU A 85 -11.44 -0.22 13.01
CA LEU A 85 -10.83 -0.51 14.30
C LEU A 85 -9.82 -1.67 14.21
N ALA A 86 -10.15 -2.72 13.44
CA ALA A 86 -9.25 -3.84 13.18
C ALA A 86 -7.98 -3.39 12.41
N LEU A 87 -8.16 -2.53 11.39
CA LEU A 87 -7.03 -1.94 10.63
C LEU A 87 -6.13 -1.11 11.54
N LEU A 88 -6.71 -0.25 12.37
CA LEU A 88 -5.96 0.57 13.32
C LEU A 88 -5.16 -0.31 14.30
N GLY A 89 -5.78 -1.36 14.85
CA GLY A 89 -5.10 -2.32 15.72
C GLY A 89 -3.94 -3.04 15.03
N ALA A 90 -4.14 -3.48 13.78
CA ALA A 90 -3.09 -4.12 12.99
C ALA A 90 -1.91 -3.17 12.71
N MET A 91 -2.20 -1.93 12.28
CA MET A 91 -1.17 -0.92 12.04
C MET A 91 -0.39 -0.56 13.31
N LEU A 92 -1.08 -0.40 14.46
CA LEU A 92 -0.42 -0.16 15.74
C LEU A 92 0.47 -1.34 16.14
N ALA A 93 -0.01 -2.57 15.97
CA ALA A 93 0.77 -3.76 16.30
C ALA A 93 2.03 -3.88 15.43
N GLN A 94 1.92 -3.61 14.12
CA GLN A 94 3.10 -3.55 13.24
C GLN A 94 4.06 -2.44 13.65
N TYR A 95 3.54 -1.24 13.95
CA TYR A 95 4.34 -0.11 14.39
C TYR A 95 5.13 -0.44 15.65
N PHE A 96 4.51 -1.02 16.67
CA PHE A 96 5.20 -1.42 17.90
C PHE A 96 6.22 -2.55 17.70
N ARG A 97 6.04 -3.39 16.66
CA ARG A 97 6.98 -4.46 16.31
C ARG A 97 8.07 -4.01 15.35
N GLY A 98 8.01 -2.77 14.85
CA GLY A 98 8.95 -2.24 13.85
C GLY A 98 8.87 -2.97 12.50
N LEU A 99 7.70 -3.51 12.16
CA LEU A 99 7.48 -4.19 10.89
C LEU A 99 7.07 -3.19 9.81
N SER A 100 7.56 -3.41 8.59
CA SER A 100 7.17 -2.65 7.40
C SER A 100 5.73 -2.95 7.01
N ASN A 101 4.99 -1.93 6.59
CA ASN A 101 3.67 -2.11 5.98
C ASN A 101 3.85 -2.52 4.51
N ASP A 102 3.98 -3.82 4.27
CA ASP A 102 4.20 -4.41 2.96
C ASP A 102 3.02 -5.35 2.58
N ILE A 103 3.17 -6.10 1.48
CA ILE A 103 2.10 -6.97 0.94
C ILE A 103 1.89 -8.24 1.80
N TYR A 104 2.85 -8.62 2.65
CA TYR A 104 2.81 -9.83 3.48
C TYR A 104 2.30 -9.58 4.90
#